data_AF-L1KKL6-F1
#
_entry.id   AF-L1KKL6-F1
#
_cell.length_a   1.000
_cell.length_b   1.000
_cell.length_c   1.000
_cell.angle_alpha   90.00
_cell.angle_beta   90.00
_cell.angle_gamma   90.00
#
_symmetry.space_group_name_H-M   'P 1'
#
loop_
_entity.id
_entity.type
_entity.pdbx_description
1 polymer ?
#
loop_
_entity_poly.entity_id
_entity_poly.type
_entity_poly.pdbx_seq_one_letter_code
_entity_poly.pdbx_strand_id
1 'polypeptide(L)'
;MLTNPIWKASRNPACDCEVNFKIVLALCFAHIRELDRAREILYRQDLLNPHDQESSLVKFTAARSLLAYASGETEVSVVLSRGMLERIKHPNSLSALAHFLLTLISLRSGDLKATSSYVKELTDDALMGRACGWVGHIAWATMQVREAKYGAEAAAPLIEELVDFGPISRQVLVSQPESTAWLVRLALKTDQKALARQGMEVARRLAMDNPWIRSLAAAASHAKGLDSQNPDDLWRAVETHKDPWARASALEDIAVLLHRQRQAVDHIAPILERSGDAYLAVGAFRDVLRIKNRLWNLGVRSRASRWPTLPSSEVKNLTKSETAVAELVAQGLTNSQVALQLSLSRHTVAFHLRKVFLKIGVTSRIELVRVWGDVSAR
;
A
#
# COMPACT_ATOMS: atom_id res chain seq x y z
N MET A 1 56.73 -10.50 -27.77
CA MET A 1 55.72 -9.55 -28.28
C MET A 1 54.40 -10.26 -28.35
N LEU A 2 53.48 -9.88 -27.46
CA LEU A 2 52.13 -10.43 -27.31
C LEU A 2 51.24 -9.89 -28.43
N THR A 3 50.66 -10.74 -29.26
CA THR A 3 49.53 -10.40 -30.13
C THR A 3 48.33 -11.25 -29.74
N ASN A 4 47.54 -10.69 -28.83
CA ASN A 4 46.25 -11.24 -28.39
C ASN A 4 45.18 -10.84 -29.42
N PRO A 5 44.43 -11.78 -30.03
CA PRO A 5 43.38 -11.43 -30.96
C PRO A 5 42.19 -10.84 -30.20
N ILE A 6 41.87 -9.60 -30.54
CA ILE A 6 40.69 -8.86 -30.07
C ILE A 6 39.44 -9.63 -30.52
N TRP A 7 38.83 -10.41 -29.63
CA TRP A 7 37.46 -10.88 -29.78
C TRP A 7 36.51 -9.68 -29.68
N LYS A 8 36.35 -8.94 -30.78
CA LYS A 8 35.13 -8.17 -31.03
C LYS A 8 34.05 -9.18 -31.38
N ALA A 9 33.42 -9.77 -30.38
CA ALA A 9 32.09 -10.34 -30.54
C ALA A 9 31.18 -9.18 -30.95
N SER A 10 30.88 -9.08 -32.24
CA SER A 10 29.87 -8.17 -32.76
C SER A 10 28.54 -8.53 -32.09
N ARG A 11 28.10 -7.72 -31.12
CA ARG A 11 26.77 -7.87 -30.52
C ARG A 11 25.73 -7.81 -31.62
N ASN A 12 24.85 -8.79 -31.67
CA ASN A 12 23.70 -8.76 -32.56
C ASN A 12 22.63 -7.86 -31.91
N PRO A 13 22.30 -6.67 -32.44
CA PRO A 13 21.30 -5.78 -31.85
C PRO A 13 19.91 -6.42 -31.72
N ALA A 14 19.62 -7.46 -32.51
CA ALA A 14 18.40 -8.27 -32.37
C ALA A 14 18.30 -8.97 -31.00
N CYS A 15 19.43 -9.35 -30.38
CA CYS A 15 19.48 -10.03 -29.09
C CYS A 15 19.09 -9.10 -27.94
N ASP A 16 19.54 -7.83 -27.98
CA ASP A 16 19.23 -6.84 -26.94
C ASP A 16 17.74 -6.42 -26.96
N CYS A 17 17.11 -6.39 -28.14
CA CYS A 17 15.67 -6.11 -28.26
C CYS A 17 14.80 -7.22 -27.65
N GLU A 18 15.18 -8.49 -27.87
CA GLU A 18 14.45 -9.63 -27.32
C GLU A 18 14.50 -9.66 -25.78
N VAL A 19 15.68 -9.42 -25.20
CA VAL A 19 15.86 -9.36 -23.74
C VAL A 19 15.03 -8.21 -23.14
N ASN A 20 15.11 -7.02 -23.74
CA ASN A 20 14.31 -5.87 -23.30
C ASN A 20 12.81 -6.16 -23.37
N PHE A 21 12.34 -6.83 -24.43
CA PHE A 21 10.94 -7.23 -24.57
C PHE A 21 10.52 -8.20 -23.46
N LYS A 22 11.32 -9.24 -23.18
CA LYS A 22 11.06 -10.20 -22.10
C LYS A 22 10.95 -9.51 -20.74
N ILE A 23 11.85 -8.56 -20.44
CA ILE A 23 11.83 -7.78 -19.19
C ILE A 23 10.54 -6.96 -19.08
N VAL A 24 10.15 -6.25 -20.15
CA VAL A 24 8.91 -5.47 -20.16
C VAL A 24 7.68 -6.37 -20.01
N LEU A 25 7.66 -7.53 -20.67
CA LEU A 25 6.59 -8.50 -20.56
C LEU A 25 6.45 -9.04 -19.12
N ALA A 26 7.56 -9.32 -18.44
CA ALA A 26 7.56 -9.71 -17.03
C ALA A 26 6.99 -8.60 -16.13
N LEU A 27 7.30 -7.34 -16.43
CA LEU A 27 6.77 -6.17 -15.71
C LEU A 27 5.24 -6.08 -15.88
N CYS A 28 4.72 -6.30 -17.10
CA CYS A 28 3.28 -6.39 -17.35
C CYS A 28 2.62 -7.55 -16.59
N PHE A 29 3.22 -8.74 -16.58
CA PHE A 29 2.70 -9.88 -15.81
C PHE A 29 2.67 -9.61 -14.30
N ALA A 30 3.70 -8.95 -13.76
CA ALA A 30 3.73 -8.57 -12.34
C ALA A 30 2.62 -7.55 -11.99
N HIS A 31 2.34 -6.59 -12.88
CA HIS A 31 1.23 -5.65 -12.70
C HIS A 31 -0.11 -6.35 -12.56
N ILE A 32 -0.41 -7.30 -13.45
CA ILE A 32 -1.69 -8.04 -13.41
C ILE A 32 -1.69 -9.21 -12.42
N ARG A 33 -0.63 -9.36 -11.61
CA ARG A 33 -0.44 -10.44 -10.62
C ARG A 33 -0.36 -11.84 -11.21
N GLU A 34 0.09 -11.98 -12.46
CA GLU A 34 0.54 -13.26 -13.01
C GLU A 34 2.00 -13.54 -12.60
N LEU A 35 2.19 -13.69 -11.29
CA LEU A 35 3.51 -13.70 -10.64
C LEU A 35 4.37 -14.87 -11.10
N ASP A 36 3.79 -16.04 -11.33
CA ASP A 36 4.52 -17.24 -11.77
C ASP A 36 5.12 -17.02 -13.17
N ARG A 37 4.37 -16.40 -14.09
CA ARG A 37 4.86 -16.08 -15.43
C ARG A 37 5.94 -15.01 -15.41
N ALA A 38 5.75 -13.96 -14.60
CA ALA A 38 6.78 -12.94 -14.40
C ALA A 38 8.07 -13.54 -13.84
N ARG A 39 7.94 -14.44 -12.87
CA ARG A 39 9.05 -15.17 -12.25
C ARG A 39 9.74 -16.08 -13.26
N GLU A 40 8.98 -16.89 -13.98
CA GLU A 40 9.52 -17.80 -15.00
C GLU A 40 10.36 -17.05 -16.03
N ILE A 41 9.90 -15.87 -16.48
CA ILE A 41 10.68 -15.03 -17.39
C ILE A 41 11.95 -14.58 -16.68
N LEU A 42 11.85 -13.86 -15.54
CA LEU A 42 12.99 -13.20 -14.89
C LEU A 42 14.07 -14.13 -14.32
N TYR A 43 13.78 -15.41 -14.11
CA TYR A 43 14.74 -16.39 -13.58
C TYR A 43 15.52 -17.15 -14.66
N ARG A 44 15.28 -16.91 -15.95
CA ARG A 44 16.08 -17.54 -17.01
C ARG A 44 17.49 -16.93 -17.07
N GLN A 45 18.50 -17.80 -17.12
CA GLN A 45 19.92 -17.44 -17.03
C GLN A 45 20.42 -16.58 -18.22
N ASP A 46 19.68 -16.54 -19.33
CA ASP A 46 20.00 -15.79 -20.54
C ASP A 46 19.64 -14.29 -20.45
N LEU A 47 18.90 -13.87 -19.42
CA LEU A 47 18.35 -12.51 -19.35
C LEU A 47 19.35 -11.42 -18.95
N LEU A 48 20.44 -11.78 -18.26
CA LEU A 48 21.48 -10.83 -17.92
C LEU A 48 22.87 -11.41 -18.17
N ASN A 49 23.56 -10.89 -19.18
CA ASN A 49 24.98 -11.15 -19.39
C ASN A 49 25.84 -10.09 -18.67
N PRO A 50 27.06 -10.44 -18.23
CA PRO A 50 28.00 -9.48 -17.62
C PRO A 50 28.36 -8.27 -18.51
N HIS A 51 28.01 -8.33 -19.78
CA HIS A 51 28.26 -7.30 -20.77
C HIS A 51 27.02 -6.44 -21.08
N ASP A 52 25.87 -6.70 -20.46
CA ASP A 52 24.65 -5.95 -20.76
C ASP A 52 24.78 -4.46 -20.45
N GLN A 53 24.08 -3.64 -21.24
CA GLN A 53 24.07 -2.21 -21.02
C GLN A 53 23.43 -1.89 -19.66
N GLU A 54 23.94 -0.87 -18.98
CA GLU A 54 23.40 -0.40 -17.68
C GLU A 54 21.87 -0.18 -17.75
N SER A 55 21.36 0.29 -18.90
CA SER A 55 19.92 0.46 -19.14
C SER A 55 19.11 -0.83 -19.00
N SER A 56 19.60 -1.96 -19.52
CA SER A 56 18.92 -3.27 -19.42
C SER A 56 18.90 -3.77 -17.98
N LEU A 57 20.00 -3.58 -17.25
CA LEU A 57 20.11 -3.96 -15.84
C LEU A 57 19.15 -3.16 -14.94
N VAL A 58 19.00 -1.86 -15.20
CA VAL A 58 18.02 -1.01 -14.49
C VAL A 58 16.59 -1.51 -14.75
N LYS A 59 16.22 -1.82 -16.00
CA LYS A 59 14.88 -2.38 -16.33
C LYS A 59 14.64 -3.74 -15.69
N PHE A 60 15.64 -4.62 -15.71
CA PHE A 60 15.55 -5.93 -15.05
C PHE A 60 15.34 -5.79 -13.54
N THR A 61 16.09 -4.89 -12.91
CA THR A 61 15.94 -4.54 -11.49
C THR A 61 14.55 -3.98 -11.20
N ALA A 62 14.01 -3.13 -12.08
CA ALA A 62 12.66 -2.60 -12.00
C ALA A 62 11.59 -3.72 -12.01
N ALA A 63 11.70 -4.65 -12.96
CA ALA A 63 10.77 -5.77 -13.08
C ALA A 63 10.84 -6.70 -11.86
N ARG A 64 12.04 -7.00 -11.35
CA ARG A 64 12.23 -7.76 -10.11
C ARG A 64 11.69 -7.02 -8.89
N SER A 65 11.86 -5.70 -8.81
CA SER A 65 11.34 -4.89 -7.71
C SER A 65 9.81 -4.94 -7.64
N LEU A 66 9.14 -4.79 -8.80
CA LEU A 66 7.69 -4.88 -8.88
C LEU A 66 7.19 -6.30 -8.58
N LEU A 67 7.87 -7.34 -9.10
CA LEU A 67 7.55 -8.73 -8.79
C LEU A 67 7.67 -9.02 -7.28
N ALA A 68 8.74 -8.54 -6.64
CA ALA A 68 8.94 -8.68 -5.21
C ALA A 68 7.81 -8.00 -4.43
N TYR A 69 7.48 -6.75 -4.74
CA TYR A 69 6.34 -6.04 -4.14
C TYR A 69 5.03 -6.81 -4.30
N ALA A 70 4.72 -7.25 -5.52
CA ALA A 70 3.50 -7.96 -5.86
C ALA A 70 3.42 -9.36 -5.20
N SER A 71 4.57 -9.96 -4.90
CA SER A 71 4.68 -11.24 -4.17
C SER A 71 4.64 -11.07 -2.65
N GLY A 72 4.63 -9.83 -2.14
CA GLY A 72 4.71 -9.55 -0.70
C GLY A 72 6.13 -9.50 -0.12
N GLU A 73 7.16 -9.66 -0.95
CA GLU A 73 8.58 -9.57 -0.58
C GLU A 73 9.02 -8.10 -0.49
N THR A 74 8.43 -7.33 0.42
CA THR A 74 8.55 -5.87 0.48
C THR A 74 9.96 -5.39 0.78
N GLU A 75 10.71 -6.07 1.65
CA GLU A 75 12.12 -5.74 1.93
C GLU A 75 13.00 -5.86 0.68
N VAL A 76 12.81 -6.94 -0.10
CA VAL A 76 13.51 -7.16 -1.37
C VAL A 76 13.17 -6.04 -2.35
N SER A 77 11.89 -5.68 -2.46
CA SER A 77 11.44 -4.58 -3.31
C SER A 77 12.06 -3.23 -2.91
N VAL A 78 12.20 -2.94 -1.61
CA VAL A 78 12.85 -1.72 -1.12
C VAL A 78 14.32 -1.68 -1.54
N VAL A 79 15.07 -2.77 -1.32
CA VAL A 79 16.49 -2.86 -1.68
C VAL A 79 16.68 -2.66 -3.18
N LEU A 80 15.91 -3.37 -4.00
CA LEU A 80 15.98 -3.25 -5.46
C LEU A 80 15.58 -1.86 -5.96
N SER A 81 14.55 -1.25 -5.38
CA SER A 81 14.11 0.10 -5.76
C SER A 81 15.15 1.17 -5.43
N ARG A 82 15.80 1.09 -4.26
CA ARG A 82 16.88 2.01 -3.88
C ARG A 82 18.11 1.82 -4.76
N GLY A 83 18.55 0.57 -4.96
CA GLY A 83 19.67 0.27 -5.85
C GLY A 83 19.40 0.69 -7.30
N MET A 84 18.15 0.66 -7.75
CA MET A 84 17.75 1.20 -9.03
C MET A 84 17.91 2.73 -9.09
N LEU A 85 17.46 3.47 -8.07
CA LEU A 85 17.60 4.93 -8.00
C LEU A 85 19.07 5.36 -7.99
N GLU A 86 19.95 4.62 -7.33
CA GLU A 86 21.40 4.91 -7.30
C GLU A 86 22.08 4.78 -8.67
N ARG A 87 21.53 3.94 -9.56
CA ARG A 87 22.07 3.69 -10.92
C ARG A 87 21.51 4.66 -11.97
N ILE A 88 20.33 5.22 -11.73
CA ILE A 88 19.68 6.12 -12.68
C ILE A 88 20.34 7.50 -12.61
N LYS A 89 21.14 7.85 -13.63
CA LYS A 89 21.81 9.15 -13.73
C LYS A 89 20.85 10.32 -13.96
N HIS A 90 19.79 10.09 -14.72
CA HIS A 90 18.77 11.08 -15.05
C HIS A 90 17.40 10.49 -14.74
N PRO A 91 16.61 11.12 -13.84
CA PRO A 91 15.31 10.60 -13.47
C PRO A 91 14.41 10.35 -14.68
N ASN A 92 13.67 9.23 -14.66
CA ASN A 92 12.84 8.76 -15.76
C ASN A 92 11.64 7.95 -15.23
N SER A 93 10.90 7.27 -16.10
CA SER A 93 9.73 6.48 -15.71
C SER A 93 10.05 5.33 -14.75
N LEU A 94 11.29 4.81 -14.76
CA LEU A 94 11.72 3.80 -13.80
C LEU A 94 12.01 4.41 -12.42
N SER A 95 12.48 5.65 -12.35
CA SER A 95 12.54 6.41 -11.09
C SER A 95 11.14 6.57 -10.49
N ALA A 96 10.15 6.93 -11.30
CA ALA A 96 8.77 7.05 -10.85
C ALA A 96 8.22 5.71 -10.31
N LEU A 97 8.52 4.58 -10.96
CA LEU A 97 8.18 3.25 -10.44
C LEU A 97 8.84 2.97 -9.07
N ALA A 98 10.14 3.26 -8.92
CA ALA A 98 10.82 3.11 -7.62
C ALA A 98 10.17 3.97 -6.54
N HIS A 99 9.95 5.26 -6.80
CA HIS A 99 9.33 6.17 -5.85
C HIS A 99 7.90 5.73 -5.51
N PHE A 100 7.14 5.20 -6.47
CA PHE A 100 5.83 4.63 -6.25
C PHE A 100 5.85 3.43 -5.29
N LEU A 101 6.70 2.43 -5.56
CA LEU A 101 6.83 1.24 -4.70
C LEU A 101 7.30 1.63 -3.30
N LEU A 102 8.33 2.46 -3.20
CA LEU A 102 8.86 2.94 -1.92
C LEU A 102 7.81 3.73 -1.13
N THR A 103 6.98 4.53 -1.80
CA THR A 103 5.86 5.25 -1.16
C THR A 103 4.83 4.28 -0.58
N LEU A 104 4.36 3.30 -1.35
CA LEU A 104 3.35 2.36 -0.86
C LEU A 104 3.89 1.44 0.23
N ILE A 105 5.13 0.95 0.10
CA ILE A 105 5.74 0.08 1.11
C ILE A 105 5.96 0.85 2.41
N SER A 106 6.55 2.06 2.37
CA SER A 106 6.75 2.87 3.58
C SER A 106 5.43 3.31 4.22
N LEU A 107 4.38 3.57 3.42
CA LEU A 107 3.05 3.87 3.94
C LEU A 107 2.45 2.67 4.69
N ARG A 108 2.60 1.45 4.16
CA ARG A 108 2.12 0.22 4.76
C ARG A 108 2.94 -0.19 5.99
N SER A 109 4.24 0.08 5.98
CA SER A 109 5.11 -0.19 7.14
C SER A 109 4.92 0.80 8.28
N GLY A 110 4.27 1.95 8.03
CA GLY A 110 4.08 3.00 9.03
C GLY A 110 5.16 4.09 9.06
N ASP A 111 6.19 4.00 8.19
CA ASP A 111 7.24 5.02 8.08
C ASP A 111 6.75 6.24 7.29
N LEU A 112 6.00 7.10 7.98
CA LEU A 112 5.41 8.31 7.40
C LEU A 112 6.47 9.34 6.98
N LYS A 113 7.66 9.30 7.57
CA LYS A 113 8.76 10.20 7.20
C LYS A 113 9.28 9.81 5.82
N ALA A 114 9.63 8.54 5.62
CA ALA A 114 10.02 8.02 4.33
C ALA A 114 8.88 8.17 3.30
N THR A 115 7.64 7.86 3.69
CA THR A 115 6.45 8.05 2.85
C THR A 115 6.35 9.48 2.32
N SER A 116 6.55 10.48 3.20
CA SER A 116 6.50 11.89 2.83
C SER A 116 7.61 12.29 1.86
N SER A 117 8.79 11.70 2.01
CA SER A 117 9.92 11.94 1.12
C SER A 117 9.64 11.35 -0.26
N TYR A 118 9.26 10.07 -0.32
CA TYR A 118 9.09 9.37 -1.60
C TYR A 118 7.87 9.86 -2.39
N VAL A 119 6.76 10.21 -1.73
CA VAL A 119 5.60 10.77 -2.43
C VAL A 119 5.91 12.15 -3.02
N LYS A 120 6.80 12.92 -2.38
CA LYS A 120 7.27 14.20 -2.91
C LYS A 120 8.08 13.97 -4.19
N GLU A 121 9.08 13.10 -4.15
CA GLU A 121 9.88 12.76 -5.34
C GLU A 121 9.00 12.23 -6.48
N LEU A 122 8.02 11.38 -6.16
CA LEU A 122 7.04 10.87 -7.11
C LEU A 122 6.18 11.99 -7.75
N THR A 123 5.79 12.99 -6.95
CA THR A 123 5.04 14.16 -7.44
C THR A 123 5.92 15.05 -8.31
N ASP A 124 7.17 15.27 -7.91
CA ASP A 124 8.15 16.04 -8.68
C ASP A 124 8.45 15.36 -10.03
N ASP A 125 8.52 14.02 -10.07
CA ASP A 125 8.62 13.25 -11.31
C ASP A 125 7.40 13.42 -12.22
N ALA A 126 6.21 13.54 -11.65
CA ALA A 126 4.99 13.82 -12.40
C ALA A 126 5.01 15.23 -13.03
N LEU A 127 5.31 16.25 -12.21
CA LEU A 127 5.33 17.66 -12.61
C LEU A 127 6.33 17.92 -13.73
N MET A 128 7.43 17.16 -13.75
CA MET A 128 8.50 17.31 -14.72
C MET A 128 8.34 16.38 -15.94
N GLY A 129 7.20 15.71 -16.10
CA GLY A 129 6.91 14.82 -17.24
C GLY A 129 7.71 13.52 -17.26
N ARG A 130 8.38 13.17 -16.15
CA ARG A 130 9.24 11.97 -16.04
C ARG A 130 8.47 10.72 -15.68
N ALA A 131 7.23 10.87 -15.21
CA ALA A 131 6.33 9.77 -14.88
C ALA A 131 5.38 9.38 -16.02
N CYS A 132 5.81 9.52 -17.29
CA CYS A 132 5.01 9.13 -18.44
C CYS A 132 4.55 7.67 -18.31
N GLY A 133 3.23 7.44 -18.38
CA GLY A 133 2.60 6.13 -18.17
C GLY A 133 2.34 5.73 -16.71
N TRP A 134 2.63 6.61 -15.73
CA TRP A 134 2.47 6.35 -14.29
C TRP A 134 1.54 7.34 -13.57
N VAL A 135 0.89 8.25 -14.29
CA VAL A 135 0.06 9.32 -13.71
C VAL A 135 -1.04 8.78 -12.79
N GLY A 136 -1.67 7.66 -13.14
CA GLY A 136 -2.66 7.02 -12.28
C GLY A 136 -2.05 6.52 -10.97
N HIS A 137 -0.88 5.90 -11.02
CA HIS A 137 -0.17 5.40 -9.84
C HIS A 137 0.24 6.53 -8.90
N ILE A 138 0.59 7.70 -9.44
CA ILE A 138 0.89 8.91 -8.68
C ILE A 138 -0.36 9.42 -7.96
N ALA A 139 -1.48 9.54 -8.68
CA ALA A 139 -2.76 9.95 -8.10
C ALA A 139 -3.18 8.98 -6.98
N TRP A 140 -3.07 7.67 -7.23
CA TRP A 140 -3.33 6.61 -6.26
C TRP A 140 -2.48 6.73 -4.99
N ALA A 141 -1.15 6.80 -5.15
CA ALA A 141 -0.22 6.92 -4.02
C ALA A 141 -0.46 8.22 -3.24
N THR A 142 -0.66 9.34 -3.94
CA THR A 142 -0.94 10.64 -3.32
C THR A 142 -2.22 10.61 -2.51
N MET A 143 -3.28 10.02 -3.04
CA MET A 143 -4.56 9.88 -2.36
C MET A 143 -4.47 8.97 -1.13
N GLN A 144 -3.77 7.84 -1.22
CA GLN A 144 -3.50 6.94 -0.10
C GLN A 144 -2.73 7.64 1.03
N VAL A 145 -1.68 8.42 0.68
CA VAL A 145 -0.92 9.21 1.66
C VAL A 145 -1.77 10.32 2.26
N ARG A 146 -2.64 10.95 1.47
CA ARG A 146 -3.54 12.02 1.94
C ARG A 146 -4.59 11.49 2.91
N GLU A 147 -5.21 10.34 2.60
CA GLU A 147 -6.13 9.65 3.51
C GLU A 147 -5.43 9.30 4.82
N ALA A 148 -4.23 8.74 4.73
CA ALA A 148 -3.46 8.40 5.92
C ALA A 148 -3.14 9.65 6.76
N LYS A 149 -2.67 10.72 6.13
CA LYS A 149 -2.24 11.94 6.85
C LYS A 149 -3.35 12.74 7.47
N TYR A 150 -4.48 12.84 6.77
CA TYR A 150 -5.50 13.86 7.06
C TYR A 150 -6.90 13.26 7.24
N GLY A 151 -7.06 11.95 7.07
CA GLY A 151 -8.32 11.23 7.16
C GLY A 151 -9.08 11.14 5.84
N ALA A 152 -10.18 10.39 5.86
CA ALA A 152 -11.01 10.08 4.70
C ALA A 152 -11.53 11.33 3.97
N GLU A 153 -12.03 12.31 4.72
CA GLU A 153 -12.59 13.56 4.16
C GLU A 153 -11.58 14.33 3.30
N ALA A 154 -10.29 14.23 3.62
CA ALA A 154 -9.27 14.92 2.84
C ALA A 154 -9.07 14.27 1.46
N ALA A 155 -9.30 12.97 1.32
CA ALA A 155 -9.15 12.22 0.07
C ALA A 155 -10.45 12.18 -0.76
N ALA A 156 -11.59 12.41 -0.12
CA ALA A 156 -12.93 12.31 -0.74
C ALA A 156 -13.12 13.09 -2.04
N PRO A 157 -12.63 14.34 -2.18
CA PRO A 157 -12.81 15.11 -3.42
C PRO A 157 -12.10 14.52 -4.64
N LEU A 158 -11.17 13.57 -4.45
CA LEU A 158 -10.39 12.95 -5.53
C LEU A 158 -10.93 11.59 -5.95
N ILE A 159 -11.99 11.08 -5.29
CA ILE A 159 -12.54 9.75 -5.57
C ILE A 159 -13.17 9.72 -6.97
N GLU A 160 -13.96 10.73 -7.31
CA GLU A 160 -14.73 10.77 -8.57
C GLU A 160 -13.80 10.61 -9.78
N GLU A 161 -12.69 11.34 -9.80
CA GLU A 161 -11.65 11.25 -10.85
C GLU A 161 -11.07 9.84 -11.01
N LEU A 162 -10.89 9.11 -9.91
CA LEU A 162 -10.36 7.74 -9.93
C LEU A 162 -11.44 6.68 -10.16
N VAL A 163 -12.72 6.99 -9.93
CA VAL A 163 -13.85 6.09 -10.14
C VAL A 163 -14.39 6.16 -11.58
N ASP A 164 -14.23 7.28 -12.28
CA ASP A 164 -14.75 7.50 -13.63
C ASP A 164 -14.19 6.55 -14.72
N PHE A 165 -13.21 5.72 -14.39
CA PHE A 165 -12.64 4.73 -15.31
C PHE A 165 -12.03 5.31 -16.59
N GLY A 166 -11.60 6.57 -16.52
CA GLY A 166 -10.76 7.20 -17.54
C GLY A 166 -9.42 6.48 -17.72
N PRO A 167 -8.63 6.85 -18.75
CA PRO A 167 -7.35 6.19 -19.06
C PRO A 167 -6.37 6.12 -17.88
N ILE A 168 -6.37 7.17 -17.04
CA ILE A 168 -5.53 7.28 -15.83
C ILE A 168 -5.96 6.25 -14.77
N SER A 169 -7.26 6.13 -14.53
CA SER A 169 -7.86 5.26 -13.51
C SER A 169 -7.73 3.78 -13.88
N ARG A 170 -7.87 3.44 -15.17
CA ARG A 170 -7.72 2.07 -15.67
C ARG A 170 -6.37 1.44 -15.32
N GLN A 171 -5.28 2.20 -15.46
CA GLN A 171 -3.94 1.69 -15.16
C GLN A 171 -3.82 1.23 -13.69
N VAL A 172 -4.38 2.00 -12.76
CA VAL A 172 -4.35 1.67 -11.32
C VAL A 172 -5.24 0.47 -11.04
N LEU A 173 -6.47 0.47 -11.57
CA LEU A 173 -7.44 -0.60 -11.32
C LEU A 173 -6.96 -1.96 -11.82
N VAL A 174 -6.15 -1.98 -12.89
CA VAL A 174 -5.52 -3.20 -13.42
C VAL A 174 -4.29 -3.63 -12.63
N SER A 175 -3.49 -2.69 -12.14
CA SER A 175 -2.18 -2.97 -11.55
C SER A 175 -2.15 -3.07 -10.02
N GLN A 176 -3.14 -2.48 -9.35
CA GLN A 176 -3.31 -2.43 -7.91
C GLN A 176 -4.65 -3.11 -7.57
N PRO A 177 -4.67 -4.44 -7.34
CA PRO A 177 -5.91 -5.20 -7.16
C PRO A 177 -6.76 -4.75 -5.96
N GLU A 178 -6.16 -4.06 -5.00
CA GLU A 178 -6.84 -3.49 -3.84
C GLU A 178 -7.55 -2.16 -4.10
N SER A 179 -7.23 -1.48 -5.21
CA SER A 179 -7.59 -0.08 -5.43
C SER A 179 -9.10 0.14 -5.47
N THR A 180 -9.83 -0.71 -6.19
CA THR A 180 -11.29 -0.63 -6.27
C THR A 180 -11.93 -0.77 -4.89
N ALA A 181 -11.58 -1.83 -4.15
CA ALA A 181 -12.15 -2.07 -2.83
C ALA A 181 -11.87 -0.91 -1.88
N TRP A 182 -10.67 -0.33 -1.96
CA TRP A 182 -10.32 0.86 -1.19
C TRP A 182 -11.17 2.08 -1.59
N LEU A 183 -11.36 2.34 -2.88
CA LEU A 183 -12.18 3.46 -3.37
C LEU A 183 -13.64 3.31 -2.93
N VAL A 184 -14.20 2.09 -3.04
CA VAL A 184 -15.56 1.77 -2.58
C VAL A 184 -15.68 1.98 -1.07
N ARG A 185 -14.71 1.50 -0.27
CA ARG A 185 -14.71 1.76 1.19
C ARG A 185 -14.66 3.24 1.51
N LEU A 186 -13.81 4.00 0.82
CA LEU A 186 -13.67 5.42 1.06
C LEU A 186 -14.99 6.15 0.73
N ALA A 187 -15.60 5.86 -0.42
CA ALA A 187 -16.88 6.42 -0.83
C ALA A 187 -18.01 6.08 0.17
N LEU A 188 -18.07 4.83 0.65
CA LEU A 188 -19.04 4.44 1.68
C LEU A 188 -18.81 5.18 3.02
N LYS A 189 -17.54 5.41 3.39
CA LYS A 189 -17.17 6.11 4.62
C LYS A 189 -17.54 7.59 4.59
N THR A 190 -17.57 8.20 3.41
CA THR A 190 -17.95 9.60 3.19
C THR A 190 -19.39 9.76 2.65
N ASP A 191 -20.23 8.73 2.83
CA ASP A 191 -21.65 8.66 2.43
C ASP A 191 -21.93 8.89 0.93
N GLN A 192 -20.94 8.67 0.07
CA GLN A 192 -21.04 8.79 -1.39
C GLN A 192 -21.44 7.46 -2.02
N LYS A 193 -22.62 6.94 -1.68
CA LYS A 193 -23.09 5.59 -2.11
C LYS A 193 -23.16 5.43 -3.63
N ALA A 194 -23.52 6.48 -4.36
CA ALA A 194 -23.55 6.44 -5.82
C ALA A 194 -22.15 6.18 -6.42
N LEU A 195 -21.11 6.84 -5.90
CA LEU A 195 -19.73 6.60 -6.32
C LEU A 195 -19.23 5.21 -5.91
N ALA A 196 -19.61 4.72 -4.73
CA ALA A 196 -19.30 3.36 -4.32
C ALA A 196 -19.87 2.33 -5.31
N ARG A 197 -21.14 2.50 -5.70
CA ARG A 197 -21.81 1.64 -6.69
C ARG A 197 -21.15 1.75 -8.07
N GLN A 198 -20.77 2.95 -8.49
CA GLN A 198 -20.06 3.18 -9.76
C GLN A 198 -18.70 2.47 -9.76
N GLY A 199 -17.90 2.60 -8.70
CA GLY A 199 -16.60 1.94 -8.59
C GLY A 199 -16.70 0.42 -8.64
N MET A 200 -17.72 -0.15 -7.98
CA MET A 200 -18.01 -1.59 -8.06
C MET A 200 -18.38 -2.01 -9.49
N GLU A 201 -19.29 -1.28 -10.14
CA GLU A 201 -19.74 -1.59 -11.49
C GLU A 201 -18.59 -1.49 -12.51
N VAL A 202 -17.69 -0.54 -12.33
CA VAL A 202 -16.46 -0.39 -13.11
C VAL A 202 -15.57 -1.62 -12.98
N ALA A 203 -15.28 -2.09 -11.75
CA ALA A 203 -14.47 -3.29 -11.56
C ALA A 203 -15.16 -4.54 -12.11
N ARG A 204 -16.49 -4.64 -11.98
CA ARG A 204 -17.27 -5.73 -12.56
C ARG A 204 -17.13 -5.80 -14.08
N ARG A 205 -17.27 -4.66 -14.79
CA ARG A 205 -17.07 -4.59 -16.24
C ARG A 205 -15.66 -4.96 -16.64
N LEU A 206 -14.66 -4.37 -15.95
CA LEU A 206 -13.25 -4.66 -16.21
C LEU A 206 -12.92 -6.16 -16.07
N ALA A 207 -13.47 -6.83 -15.06
CA ALA A 207 -13.31 -8.27 -14.88
C ALA A 207 -14.04 -9.09 -15.96
N MET A 208 -15.24 -8.68 -16.38
CA MET A 208 -15.99 -9.33 -17.46
C MET A 208 -15.30 -9.23 -18.81
N ASP A 209 -14.70 -8.07 -19.11
CA ASP A 209 -13.97 -7.85 -20.36
C ASP A 209 -12.62 -8.59 -20.39
N ASN A 210 -12.14 -9.06 -19.22
CA ASN A 210 -10.83 -9.69 -19.05
C ASN A 210 -10.92 -10.97 -18.17
N PRO A 211 -11.70 -11.99 -18.56
CA PRO A 211 -11.99 -13.15 -17.72
C PRO A 211 -10.76 -14.01 -17.39
N TRP A 212 -9.66 -13.87 -18.15
CA TRP A 212 -8.40 -14.57 -17.90
C TRP A 212 -7.53 -13.91 -16.82
N ILE A 213 -7.84 -12.69 -16.37
CA ILE A 213 -7.06 -11.97 -15.37
C ILE A 213 -7.69 -12.15 -13.99
N ARG A 214 -7.15 -13.09 -13.20
CA ARG A 214 -7.72 -13.45 -11.87
C ARG A 214 -7.73 -12.29 -10.87
N SER A 215 -6.74 -11.40 -10.91
CA SER A 215 -6.67 -10.24 -10.01
C SER A 215 -7.84 -9.27 -10.21
N LEU A 216 -8.32 -9.10 -11.44
CA LEU A 216 -9.50 -8.30 -11.74
C LEU A 216 -10.79 -8.95 -11.23
N ALA A 217 -10.93 -10.27 -11.40
CA ALA A 217 -12.06 -11.02 -10.86
C ALA A 217 -12.11 -10.95 -9.32
N ALA A 218 -10.96 -11.03 -8.65
CA ALA A 218 -10.85 -10.85 -7.21
C ALA A 218 -11.25 -9.43 -6.78
N ALA A 219 -10.71 -8.40 -7.44
CA ALA A 219 -11.05 -7.00 -7.17
C ALA A 219 -12.54 -6.70 -7.36
N ALA A 220 -13.17 -7.25 -8.40
CA ALA A 220 -14.60 -7.12 -8.65
C ALA A 220 -15.44 -7.80 -7.56
N SER A 221 -15.05 -9.01 -7.13
CA SER A 221 -15.72 -9.73 -6.05
C SER A 221 -15.61 -8.97 -4.72
N HIS A 222 -14.44 -8.40 -4.44
CA HIS A 222 -14.20 -7.59 -3.24
C HIS A 222 -15.08 -6.34 -3.24
N ALA A 223 -15.07 -5.58 -4.33
CA ALA A 223 -15.89 -4.38 -4.48
C ALA A 223 -17.40 -4.69 -4.40
N LYS A 224 -17.84 -5.79 -5.00
CA LYS A 224 -19.23 -6.25 -4.91
C LYS A 224 -19.63 -6.62 -3.49
N GLY A 225 -18.78 -7.33 -2.76
CA GLY A 225 -19.06 -7.70 -1.36
C GLY A 225 -19.19 -6.49 -0.45
N LEU A 226 -18.40 -5.44 -0.69
CA LEU A 226 -18.50 -4.16 0.03
C LEU A 226 -19.79 -3.39 -0.32
N ASP A 227 -20.13 -3.28 -1.60
CA ASP A 227 -21.32 -2.56 -2.06
C ASP A 227 -22.62 -3.27 -1.63
N SER A 228 -22.69 -4.59 -1.81
CA SER A 228 -23.86 -5.40 -1.46
C SER A 228 -23.91 -5.85 0.01
N GLN A 229 -22.88 -5.55 0.80
CA GLN A 229 -22.73 -6.00 2.19
C GLN A 229 -22.84 -7.54 2.33
N ASN A 230 -22.26 -8.27 1.37
CA ASN A 230 -22.33 -9.73 1.29
C ASN A 230 -20.96 -10.38 1.63
N PRO A 231 -20.85 -11.16 2.73
CA PRO A 231 -19.60 -11.82 3.10
C PRO A 231 -19.17 -12.91 2.09
N ASP A 232 -20.10 -13.54 1.36
CA ASP A 232 -19.75 -14.60 0.40
C ASP A 232 -19.00 -14.05 -0.81
N ASP A 233 -19.37 -12.85 -1.28
CA ASP A 233 -18.65 -12.15 -2.34
C ASP A 233 -17.23 -11.77 -1.87
N LEU A 234 -17.06 -11.40 -0.60
CA LEU A 234 -15.74 -11.14 -0.01
C LEU A 234 -14.89 -12.41 0.17
N TRP A 235 -15.48 -13.52 0.59
CA TRP A 235 -14.77 -14.82 0.66
C TRP A 235 -14.29 -15.26 -0.72
N ARG A 236 -15.12 -15.10 -1.76
CA ARG A 236 -14.70 -15.33 -3.15
C ARG A 236 -13.51 -14.45 -3.55
N ALA A 237 -13.45 -13.20 -3.08
CA ALA A 237 -12.27 -12.36 -3.28
C ALA A 237 -11.02 -12.93 -2.57
N VAL A 238 -11.15 -13.36 -1.31
CA VAL A 238 -10.05 -13.97 -0.54
C VAL A 238 -9.48 -15.20 -1.25
N GLU A 239 -10.33 -16.07 -1.79
CA GLU A 239 -9.94 -17.28 -2.52
C GLU A 239 -9.26 -16.97 -3.86
N THR A 240 -9.64 -15.87 -4.50
CA THR A 240 -9.18 -15.52 -5.86
C THR A 240 -7.93 -14.64 -5.85
N HIS A 241 -7.72 -13.82 -4.81
CA HIS A 241 -6.58 -12.91 -4.74
C HIS A 241 -5.23 -13.64 -4.77
N LYS A 242 -4.39 -13.31 -5.77
CA LYS A 242 -2.96 -13.64 -5.81
C LYS A 242 -2.08 -12.66 -5.04
N ASP A 243 -2.57 -11.43 -4.82
CA ASP A 243 -1.86 -10.39 -4.06
C ASP A 243 -2.08 -10.62 -2.54
N PRO A 244 -1.02 -10.87 -1.75
CA PRO A 244 -1.19 -11.22 -0.34
C PRO A 244 -1.76 -10.07 0.51
N TRP A 245 -1.42 -8.81 0.18
CA TRP A 245 -1.93 -7.64 0.91
C TRP A 245 -3.41 -7.43 0.60
N ALA A 246 -3.82 -7.53 -0.66
CA ALA A 246 -5.23 -7.41 -1.05
C ALA A 246 -6.07 -8.53 -0.42
N ARG A 247 -5.55 -9.75 -0.36
CA ARG A 247 -6.20 -10.88 0.33
C ARG A 247 -6.39 -10.60 1.83
N ALA A 248 -5.37 -10.06 2.50
CA ALA A 248 -5.46 -9.65 3.91
C ALA A 248 -6.53 -8.55 4.11
N SER A 249 -6.63 -7.61 3.17
CA SER A 249 -7.64 -6.55 3.17
C SER A 249 -9.06 -7.09 3.00
N ALA A 250 -9.27 -8.09 2.15
CA ALA A 250 -10.58 -8.74 2.02
C ALA A 250 -10.98 -9.49 3.31
N LEU A 251 -10.04 -10.18 3.97
CA LEU A 251 -10.28 -10.80 5.28
C LEU A 251 -10.68 -9.77 6.34
N GLU A 252 -10.03 -8.61 6.38
CA GLU A 252 -10.39 -7.54 7.31
C GLU A 252 -11.84 -7.07 7.06
N ASP A 253 -12.21 -6.86 5.79
CA ASP A 253 -13.56 -6.40 5.46
C ASP A 253 -14.64 -7.42 5.81
N ILE A 254 -14.35 -8.73 5.66
CA ILE A 254 -15.24 -9.80 6.14
C ILE A 254 -15.47 -9.65 7.64
N ALA A 255 -14.40 -9.52 8.42
CA ALA A 255 -14.51 -9.37 9.87
C ALA A 255 -15.29 -8.11 10.27
N VAL A 256 -15.05 -6.98 9.59
CA VAL A 256 -15.80 -5.73 9.80
C VAL A 256 -17.28 -5.91 9.49
N LEU A 257 -17.61 -6.56 8.37
CA LEU A 257 -18.98 -6.81 7.96
C LEU A 257 -19.72 -7.72 8.94
N LEU A 258 -19.11 -8.84 9.32
CA LEU A 258 -19.67 -9.78 10.29
C LEU A 258 -19.89 -9.12 11.67
N HIS A 259 -18.96 -8.25 12.09
CA HIS A 259 -19.14 -7.47 13.31
C HIS A 259 -20.34 -6.52 13.23
N ARG A 260 -20.52 -5.81 12.10
CA ARG A 260 -21.71 -4.96 11.87
C ARG A 260 -23.00 -5.76 11.85
N GLN A 261 -22.96 -6.99 11.34
CA GLN A 261 -24.06 -7.94 11.35
C GLN A 261 -24.25 -8.65 12.71
N ARG A 262 -23.53 -8.22 13.76
CA ARG A 262 -23.61 -8.73 15.14
C ARG A 262 -23.34 -10.24 15.27
N GLN A 263 -22.48 -10.77 14.41
CA GLN A 263 -22.01 -12.14 14.53
C GLN A 263 -21.11 -12.33 15.77
N ALA A 264 -21.00 -13.57 16.24
CA ALA A 264 -20.24 -13.90 17.44
C ALA A 264 -18.74 -13.60 17.28
N VAL A 265 -18.12 -13.09 18.35
CA VAL A 265 -16.68 -12.76 18.38
C VAL A 265 -15.80 -13.98 18.06
N ASP A 266 -16.21 -15.17 18.48
CA ASP A 266 -15.50 -16.42 18.18
C ASP A 266 -15.41 -16.74 16.68
N HIS A 267 -16.35 -16.24 15.88
CA HIS A 267 -16.32 -16.35 14.43
C HIS A 267 -15.47 -15.24 13.78
N ILE A 268 -15.47 -14.04 14.37
CA ILE A 268 -14.78 -12.85 13.83
C ILE A 268 -13.28 -12.87 14.13
N ALA A 269 -12.90 -13.24 15.36
CA ALA A 269 -11.52 -13.14 15.83
C ALA A 269 -10.53 -13.98 15.00
N PRO A 270 -10.81 -15.25 14.63
CA PRO A 270 -9.92 -16.03 13.77
C PRO A 270 -9.71 -15.40 12.37
N ILE A 271 -10.72 -14.71 11.83
CA ILE A 271 -10.63 -14.02 10.54
C ILE A 271 -9.68 -12.81 10.66
N LEU A 272 -9.83 -12.03 11.73
CA LEU A 272 -8.90 -10.93 12.03
C LEU A 272 -7.48 -11.43 12.28
N GLU A 273 -7.30 -12.57 12.97
CA GLU A 273 -5.98 -13.18 13.16
C GLU A 273 -5.33 -13.57 11.83
N ARG A 274 -6.09 -14.22 10.93
CA ARG A 274 -5.60 -14.54 9.57
C ARG A 274 -5.26 -13.29 8.78
N SER A 275 -6.05 -12.23 8.89
CA SER A 275 -5.78 -10.93 8.25
C SER A 275 -4.49 -10.31 8.79
N GLY A 276 -4.33 -10.25 10.12
CA GLY A 276 -3.14 -9.68 10.77
C GLY A 276 -1.87 -10.46 10.46
N ASP A 277 -1.92 -11.79 10.43
CA ASP A 277 -0.78 -12.62 10.04
C ASP A 277 -0.39 -12.41 8.56
N ALA A 278 -1.38 -12.28 7.68
CA ALA A 278 -1.13 -11.98 6.27
C ALA A 278 -0.55 -10.58 6.06
N TYR A 279 -1.00 -9.57 6.81
CA TYR A 279 -0.40 -8.24 6.80
C TYR A 279 1.03 -8.24 7.35
N LEU A 280 1.29 -8.97 8.44
CA LEU A 280 2.61 -9.10 9.03
C LEU A 280 3.60 -9.75 8.05
N ALA A 281 3.17 -10.81 7.35
CA ALA A 281 3.99 -11.53 6.38
C ALA A 281 4.49 -10.65 5.22
N VAL A 282 3.79 -9.56 4.91
CA VAL A 282 4.20 -8.59 3.86
C VAL A 282 4.80 -7.30 4.43
N GLY A 283 5.04 -7.22 5.73
CA GLY A 283 5.61 -6.03 6.38
C GLY A 283 4.65 -4.83 6.48
N ALA A 284 3.33 -5.06 6.39
CA ALA A 284 2.32 -4.01 6.48
C ALA A 284 1.96 -3.69 7.95
N PHE A 285 2.95 -3.24 8.73
CA PHE A 285 2.81 -3.01 10.17
C PHE A 285 1.71 -2.02 10.54
N ARG A 286 1.44 -0.99 9.72
CA ARG A 286 0.33 -0.06 9.94
C ARG A 286 -1.01 -0.80 9.97
N ASP A 287 -1.20 -1.76 9.07
CA ASP A 287 -2.41 -2.57 9.00
C ASP A 287 -2.47 -3.59 10.15
N VAL A 288 -1.33 -4.19 10.54
CA VAL A 288 -1.26 -5.09 11.71
C VAL A 288 -1.73 -4.39 12.99
N LEU A 289 -1.29 -3.14 13.22
CA LEU A 289 -1.73 -2.34 14.37
C LEU A 289 -3.23 -2.06 14.33
N ARG A 290 -3.78 -1.81 13.13
CA ARG A 290 -5.23 -1.65 12.93
C ARG A 290 -5.98 -2.92 13.31
N ILE A 291 -5.52 -4.10 12.87
CA ILE A 291 -6.14 -5.39 13.23
C ILE A 291 -6.04 -5.66 14.74
N LYS A 292 -4.88 -5.38 15.35
CA LYS A 292 -4.67 -5.49 16.79
C LYS A 292 -5.67 -4.65 17.58
N ASN A 293 -5.86 -3.39 17.20
CA ASN A 293 -6.84 -2.50 17.82
C ASN A 293 -8.28 -3.01 17.65
N ARG A 294 -8.63 -3.57 16.48
CA ARG A 294 -9.95 -4.19 16.27
C ARG A 294 -10.18 -5.38 17.21
N LEU A 295 -9.22 -6.29 17.36
CA LEU A 295 -9.33 -7.41 18.30
C LEU A 295 -9.49 -6.94 19.74
N TRP A 296 -8.74 -5.93 20.16
CA TRP A 296 -8.89 -5.33 21.48
C TRP A 296 -10.26 -4.70 21.71
N ASN A 297 -10.83 -4.04 20.70
CA ASN A 297 -12.18 -3.48 20.76
C ASN A 297 -13.27 -4.57 20.84
N LEU A 298 -12.96 -5.79 20.40
CA LEU A 298 -13.81 -6.99 20.59
C LEU A 298 -13.55 -7.72 21.92
N GLY A 299 -12.64 -7.22 22.78
CA GLY A 299 -12.27 -7.85 24.05
C GLY A 299 -11.23 -8.97 23.94
N VAL A 300 -10.72 -9.26 22.73
CA VAL A 300 -9.76 -10.35 22.48
C VAL A 300 -8.33 -9.84 22.64
N ARG A 301 -7.79 -9.90 23.86
CA ARG A 301 -6.44 -9.37 24.18
C ARG A 301 -5.30 -10.37 23.99
N SER A 302 -5.46 -11.59 24.49
CA SER A 302 -4.40 -12.62 24.49
C SER A 302 -3.88 -12.93 23.08
N ARG A 303 -4.79 -13.09 22.11
CA ARG A 303 -4.45 -13.46 20.74
C ARG A 303 -3.72 -12.36 19.97
N ALA A 304 -3.97 -11.09 20.31
CA ALA A 304 -3.35 -9.93 19.68
C ALA A 304 -1.96 -9.58 20.27
N SER A 305 -1.57 -10.22 21.38
CA SER A 305 -0.30 -9.95 22.07
C SER A 305 0.94 -10.44 21.29
N ARG A 306 0.77 -11.39 20.37
CA ARG A 306 1.85 -11.95 19.54
C ARG A 306 2.37 -10.99 18.48
N TRP A 307 1.56 -10.02 18.07
CA TRP A 307 1.99 -9.05 17.06
C TRP A 307 2.77 -7.90 17.69
N PRO A 308 3.82 -7.44 17.01
CA PRO A 308 4.64 -6.34 17.51
C PRO A 308 3.75 -5.14 17.84
N THR A 309 3.96 -4.55 19.01
CA THR A 309 3.68 -3.13 19.21
C THR A 309 4.67 -2.33 18.36
N LEU A 310 4.33 -1.12 17.92
CA LEU A 310 5.22 -0.25 17.12
C LEU A 310 6.66 -0.39 17.61
N PRO A 311 7.65 -0.48 16.70
CA PRO A 311 9.04 -0.35 17.06
C PRO A 311 9.19 0.88 17.97
N SER A 312 9.84 0.72 19.11
CA SER A 312 10.08 1.78 20.09
C SER A 312 10.77 3.02 19.50
N SER A 313 11.28 2.94 18.26
CA SER A 313 11.78 4.07 17.48
C SER A 313 10.69 5.03 16.97
N GLU A 314 9.44 4.60 16.78
CA GLU A 314 8.36 5.45 16.26
C GLU A 314 7.67 6.29 17.33
N VAL A 315 7.56 5.77 18.56
CA VAL A 315 7.24 6.59 19.75
C VAL A 315 8.33 7.65 19.96
N LYS A 316 9.59 7.33 19.65
CA LYS A 316 10.72 8.29 19.66
C LYS A 316 10.68 9.32 18.53
N ASN A 317 9.79 9.19 17.54
CA ASN A 317 9.62 10.14 16.42
C ASN A 317 8.49 11.16 16.64
N LEU A 318 7.88 11.18 17.83
CA LEU A 318 7.00 12.28 18.22
C LEU A 318 7.83 13.52 18.52
N THR A 319 7.41 14.67 17.99
CA THR A 319 8.02 15.93 18.39
C THR A 319 7.70 16.23 19.84
N LYS A 320 8.49 17.08 20.52
CA LYS A 320 8.22 17.47 21.91
C LYS A 320 6.77 17.95 22.12
N SER A 321 6.22 18.69 21.16
CA SER A 321 4.83 19.16 21.20
C SER A 321 3.80 18.04 21.00
N GLU A 322 4.08 17.06 20.13
CA GLU A 322 3.21 15.89 19.93
C GLU A 322 3.22 14.98 21.17
N THR A 323 4.39 14.77 21.77
CA THR A 323 4.53 14.01 23.03
C THR A 323 3.79 14.69 24.17
N ALA A 324 3.98 16.00 24.36
CA ALA A 324 3.28 16.75 25.40
C ALA A 324 1.75 16.72 25.22
N VAL A 325 1.26 16.86 23.98
CA VAL A 325 -0.17 16.74 23.69
C VAL A 325 -0.69 15.33 23.95
N ALA A 326 0.04 14.30 23.52
CA ALA A 326 -0.35 12.90 23.70
C ALA A 326 -0.42 12.51 25.18
N GLU A 327 0.55 12.95 25.97
CA GLU A 327 0.65 12.69 27.40
C GLU A 327 -0.51 13.32 28.19
N LEU A 328 -0.79 14.60 27.97
CA LEU A 328 -1.92 15.28 28.63
C LEU A 328 -3.27 14.65 28.22
N VAL A 329 -3.39 14.20 26.98
CA VAL A 329 -4.59 13.51 26.50
C VAL A 329 -4.73 12.12 27.11
N ALA A 330 -3.62 11.40 27.30
CA ALA A 330 -3.57 10.12 27.98
C ALA A 330 -4.00 10.23 29.45
N GLN A 331 -3.73 11.38 30.10
CA GLN A 331 -4.20 11.70 31.45
C GLN A 331 -5.69 12.10 31.52
N GLY A 332 -6.40 12.12 30.39
CA GLY A 332 -7.83 12.40 30.32
C GLY A 332 -8.22 13.84 30.01
N LEU A 333 -7.26 14.74 29.74
CA LEU A 333 -7.55 16.16 29.54
C LEU A 333 -8.14 16.48 28.17
N THR A 334 -9.27 17.17 28.11
CA THR A 334 -9.92 17.62 26.87
C THR A 334 -9.03 18.55 26.03
N ASN A 335 -9.30 18.67 24.73
CA ASN A 335 -8.52 19.57 23.85
C ASN A 335 -8.49 21.02 24.35
N SER A 336 -9.55 21.48 25.05
CA SER A 336 -9.60 22.80 25.67
C SER A 336 -8.64 22.93 26.87
N GLN A 337 -8.54 21.89 27.70
CA GLN A 337 -7.64 21.86 28.85
C GLN A 337 -6.17 21.74 28.42
N VAL A 338 -5.90 20.91 27.41
CA VAL A 338 -4.56 20.77 26.81
C VAL A 338 -4.12 22.08 26.14
N ALA A 339 -5.03 22.74 25.43
CA ALA A 339 -4.80 24.05 24.81
C ALA A 339 -4.39 25.09 25.85
N LEU A 340 -5.10 25.13 26.99
CA LEU A 340 -4.80 26.04 28.10
C LEU A 340 -3.43 25.74 28.73
N GLN A 341 -3.11 24.47 28.97
CA GLN A 341 -1.83 24.09 29.60
C GLN A 341 -0.61 24.31 28.71
N LEU A 342 -0.75 24.11 27.39
CA LEU A 342 0.37 24.26 26.45
C LEU A 342 0.41 25.63 25.76
N SER A 343 -0.48 26.55 26.13
CA SER A 343 -0.64 27.85 25.46
C SER A 343 -0.84 27.72 23.94
N LEU A 344 -1.65 26.75 23.52
CA LEU A 344 -1.97 26.45 22.12
C LEU A 344 -3.47 26.70 21.83
N SER A 345 -3.83 26.89 20.56
CA SER A 345 -5.25 26.87 20.19
C SER A 345 -5.83 25.45 20.24
N ARG A 346 -7.15 25.32 20.50
CA ARG A 346 -7.85 24.01 20.41
C ARG A 346 -7.66 23.33 19.05
N HIS A 347 -7.61 24.13 17.98
CA HIS A 347 -7.37 23.64 16.63
C HIS A 347 -5.95 23.07 16.47
N THR A 348 -4.96 23.73 17.07
CA THR A 348 -3.57 23.26 17.09
C THR A 348 -3.42 21.95 17.87
N VAL A 349 -4.13 21.80 19.00
CA VAL A 349 -4.17 20.52 19.74
C VAL A 349 -4.80 19.41 18.90
N ALA A 350 -5.93 19.67 18.24
CA ALA A 350 -6.57 18.69 17.36
C ALA A 350 -5.69 18.31 16.16
N PHE A 351 -4.88 19.24 15.66
CA PHE A 351 -3.88 18.98 14.62
C PHE A 351 -2.74 18.08 15.13
N HIS A 352 -2.18 18.37 16.30
CA HIS A 352 -1.16 17.51 16.92
C HIS A 352 -1.70 16.13 17.22
N LEU A 353 -2.94 16.01 17.72
CA LEU A 353 -3.58 14.73 17.98
C LEU A 353 -3.77 13.89 16.72
N ARG A 354 -4.14 14.50 15.58
CA ARG A 354 -4.21 13.76 14.30
C ARG A 354 -2.86 13.19 13.90
N LYS A 355 -1.78 13.96 14.08
CA LYS A 355 -0.41 13.48 13.83
C LYS A 355 0.00 12.38 14.79
N VAL A 356 -0.32 12.51 16.07
CA VAL A 356 -0.06 11.52 17.12
C VAL A 356 -0.80 10.23 16.79
N PHE A 357 -2.11 10.31 16.51
CA PHE A 357 -2.94 9.16 16.14
C PHE A 357 -2.36 8.41 14.96
N LEU A 358 -1.97 9.14 13.93
CA LEU A 358 -1.38 8.57 12.74
C LEU A 358 -0.01 7.93 13.00
N LYS A 359 0.88 8.62 13.73
CA LYS A 359 2.23 8.12 14.07
C LYS A 359 2.20 6.90 14.98
N ILE A 360 1.16 6.78 15.81
CA ILE A 360 0.97 5.67 16.76
C ILE A 360 -0.03 4.63 16.20
N GLY A 361 -0.57 4.82 14.98
CA GLY A 361 -1.49 3.87 14.36
C GLY A 361 -2.81 3.68 15.14
N VAL A 362 -3.24 4.67 15.92
CA VAL A 362 -4.53 4.68 16.61
C VAL A 362 -5.53 5.56 15.87
N THR A 363 -6.81 5.24 15.99
CA THR A 363 -7.89 5.93 15.26
C THR A 363 -8.78 6.75 16.18
N SER A 364 -8.66 6.56 17.49
CA SER A 364 -9.46 7.26 18.48
C SER A 364 -8.66 7.71 19.69
N ARG A 365 -9.22 8.70 20.40
CA ARG A 365 -8.70 9.21 21.66
C ARG A 365 -8.62 8.13 22.74
N ILE A 366 -9.62 7.25 22.80
CA ILE A 366 -9.67 6.15 23.76
C ILE A 366 -8.55 5.14 23.48
N GLU A 367 -8.29 4.87 22.19
CA GLU A 367 -7.15 4.04 21.79
C GLU A 367 -5.81 4.68 22.16
N LEU A 368 -5.65 6.00 21.97
CA LEU A 368 -4.44 6.70 22.39
C LEU A 368 -4.19 6.56 23.91
N VAL A 369 -5.20 6.80 24.74
CA VAL A 369 -5.08 6.67 26.22
C VAL A 369 -4.59 5.28 26.63
N ARG A 370 -5.14 4.23 25.99
CA ARG A 370 -4.77 2.84 26.29
C ARG A 370 -3.35 2.51 25.85
N VAL A 371 -2.98 2.87 24.62
CA VAL A 371 -1.64 2.58 24.07
C VAL A 371 -0.57 3.37 24.83
N TRP A 372 -0.87 4.60 25.24
CA TRP A 372 0.08 5.44 25.98
C TRP A 372 0.36 4.91 27.39
N GLY A 373 -0.65 4.34 28.06
CA GLY A 373 -0.47 3.69 29.36
C GLY A 373 0.51 2.51 29.32
N ASP A 374 0.49 1.73 28.24
CA ASP A 374 1.42 0.60 28.05
C ASP A 374 2.85 1.06 27.67
N VAL A 375 2.98 2.27 27.11
CA VAL A 375 4.27 2.89 26.73
C VAL A 375 4.96 3.56 27.92
N SER A 376 4.20 4.17 28.84
CA SER A 376 4.73 4.82 30.04
C SER A 376 5.01 3.85 31.20
N ALA A 377 4.51 2.62 31.13
CA ALA A 377 4.74 1.56 32.12
C ALA A 377 6.01 0.73 31.88
N ARG A 378 6.84 1.12 30.90
CA ARG A 378 8.17 0.57 30.60
C ARG A 378 9.20 1.67 30.70
#